data_AF-A0A820I7P3-F1
#
_entry.id   AF-A0A820I7P3-F1
#
_cell.length_a   1.000
_cell.length_b   1.000
_cell.length_c   1.000
_cell.angle_alpha   90.00
_cell.angle_beta   90.00
_cell.angle_gamma   90.00
#
_symmetry.space_group_name_H-M   'P 1'
#
loop_
_entity.id
_entity.type
_entity.pdbx_description
1 polymer ?
#
loop_
_entity_poly.entity_id
_entity_poly.type
_entity_poly.pdbx_seq_one_letter_code
_entity_poly.pdbx_strand_id
1 'polypeptide(L)'
;MIWHLLLLLLSFICTINNINGDSIRYPAIFIPGNGGSQIWARLNRTSPPPHFFCSRHSNWFELWLDVRLLLPEVIDCFVDNMRLTYNSTTKKTSNLEGVEIQVPDFGQTSSIEFFDSSGIGYSSYFAPIIR
;
A
#
# COMPACT_ATOMS: atom_id res chain seq x y z
N MET A 1 -7.47 32.55 55.23
CA MET A 1 -8.20 31.48 54.52
C MET A 1 -8.24 31.65 53.00
N ILE A 2 -8.51 32.85 52.45
CA ILE A 2 -8.64 33.07 50.98
C ILE A 2 -7.30 32.90 50.22
N TRP A 3 -6.17 33.32 50.79
CA TRP A 3 -4.84 33.18 50.17
C TRP A 3 -4.37 31.72 50.00
N HIS A 4 -4.76 30.81 50.90
CA HIS A 4 -4.47 29.38 50.75
C HIS A 4 -5.29 28.76 49.61
N LEU A 5 -6.53 29.20 49.41
CA LEU A 5 -7.36 28.77 48.27
C LEU A 5 -6.78 29.24 46.94
N LEU A 6 -6.26 30.48 46.89
CA LEU A 6 -5.65 31.05 45.69
C LEU A 6 -4.36 30.33 45.30
N LEU A 7 -3.52 29.99 46.29
CA LEU A 7 -2.29 29.21 46.09
C LEU A 7 -2.58 27.77 45.62
N LEU A 8 -3.62 27.14 46.17
CA LEU A 8 -4.06 25.81 45.73
C LEU A 8 -4.59 25.84 44.28
N LEU A 9 -5.41 26.84 43.92
CA LEU A 9 -5.89 27.03 42.55
C LEU A 9 -4.75 27.30 41.55
N LEU A 10 -3.77 28.14 41.91
CA LEU A 10 -2.60 28.41 41.07
C LEU A 10 -1.72 27.16 40.89
N SER A 11 -1.55 26.34 41.94
CA SER A 11 -0.82 25.07 41.83
C SER A 11 -1.53 24.06 40.93
N PHE A 12 -2.88 24.02 40.98
CA PHE A 12 -3.69 23.13 40.15
C PHE A 12 -3.66 23.53 38.68
N ILE A 13 -3.70 24.83 38.37
CA ILE A 13 -3.56 25.36 37.00
C ILE A 13 -2.14 25.06 36.45
N CYS A 14 -1.11 25.14 37.29
CA CYS A 14 0.26 24.86 36.87
C CYS A 14 0.50 23.36 36.58
N THR A 15 -0.18 22.45 37.29
CA THR A 15 -0.14 21.01 36.99
C THR A 15 -0.87 20.61 35.71
N ILE A 16 -1.84 21.39 35.24
CA ILE A 16 -2.60 21.09 34.00
C ILE A 16 -1.80 21.51 32.75
N ASN A 17 -0.94 22.52 32.85
CA ASN A 17 -0.22 23.10 31.70
C ASN A 17 1.05 22.35 31.27
N ASN A 18 1.41 21.22 31.92
CA ASN A 18 2.67 20.52 31.67
C ASN A 18 2.51 19.03 31.30
N ILE A 19 1.47 18.69 30.53
CA ILE A 19 1.31 17.34 29.94
C ILE A 19 1.44 17.39 28.40
N ASN A 20 2.30 18.28 27.88
CA ASN A 20 2.74 18.21 26.49
C ASN A 20 4.25 18.00 26.48
N GLY A 21 4.69 16.85 26.98
CA GLY A 21 6.03 16.37 26.69
C GLY A 21 6.09 16.05 25.21
N ASP A 22 6.76 16.89 24.43
CA ASP A 22 7.03 16.62 23.02
C ASP A 22 7.95 15.38 22.97
N SER A 23 7.35 14.21 22.76
CA SER A 23 8.09 12.97 22.64
C SER A 23 8.93 13.08 21.37
N ILE A 24 10.26 13.07 21.50
CA ILE A 24 11.17 13.07 20.35
C ILE A 24 10.78 11.87 19.44
N ARG A 25 10.30 12.17 18.23
CA ARG A 25 10.00 11.16 17.21
C ARG A 25 11.16 11.08 16.24
N TYR A 26 11.64 9.88 15.99
CA TYR A 26 12.66 9.62 14.98
C TYR A 26 11.99 9.26 13.65
N PRO A 27 12.49 9.77 12.51
CA PRO A 27 12.00 9.34 11.20
C PRO A 27 12.15 7.82 11.04
N ALA A 28 11.08 7.16 10.61
CA ALA A 28 11.06 5.73 10.31
C ALA A 28 10.77 5.52 8.82
N ILE A 29 11.46 4.56 8.21
CA ILE A 29 11.23 4.11 6.84
C ILE A 29 10.72 2.68 6.92
N PHE A 30 9.53 2.44 6.38
CA PHE A 30 8.93 1.11 6.31
C PHE A 30 9.21 0.50 4.94
N ILE A 31 9.80 -0.69 4.93
CA ILE A 31 10.09 -1.45 3.72
C ILE A 31 9.27 -2.74 3.77
N PRO A 32 8.25 -2.89 2.91
CA PRO A 32 7.41 -4.08 2.93
C PRO A 32 8.14 -5.31 2.38
N GLY A 33 7.66 -6.49 2.78
CA GLY A 33 8.09 -7.76 2.19
C GLY A 33 7.44 -8.04 0.84
N ASN A 34 7.66 -9.25 0.32
CA ASN A 34 7.05 -9.70 -0.94
C ASN A 34 5.51 -9.72 -0.84
N GLY A 35 4.83 -9.11 -1.81
CA GLY A 35 3.36 -8.97 -1.82
C GLY A 35 2.80 -8.02 -0.77
N GLY A 36 3.65 -7.31 -0.01
CA GLY A 36 3.25 -6.43 1.09
C GLY A 36 2.95 -4.99 0.69
N SER A 37 2.81 -4.71 -0.61
CA SER A 37 2.43 -3.41 -1.14
C SER A 37 1.50 -3.56 -2.33
N GLN A 38 0.63 -2.59 -2.56
CA GLN A 38 -0.18 -2.56 -3.78
C GLN A 38 0.70 -2.48 -5.05
N ILE A 39 0.20 -3.05 -6.14
CA ILE A 39 0.81 -2.98 -7.47
C ILE A 39 -0.28 -2.64 -8.47
N TRP A 40 -0.01 -1.65 -9.30
CA TRP A 40 -0.93 -1.16 -10.31
C TRP A 40 -0.42 -1.50 -11.71
N ALA A 41 -1.35 -1.75 -12.64
CA ALA A 41 -1.03 -2.10 -14.01
C ALA A 41 -1.82 -1.27 -15.01
N ARG A 42 -1.25 -1.08 -16.21
CA ARG A 42 -1.91 -0.51 -17.39
C ARG A 42 -1.64 -1.39 -18.59
N LEU A 43 -2.68 -1.69 -19.37
CA LEU A 43 -2.59 -2.59 -20.52
C LEU A 43 -2.69 -1.82 -21.83
N ASN A 44 -1.77 -2.11 -22.75
CA ASN A 44 -1.79 -1.70 -24.13
C ASN A 44 -1.21 -2.80 -25.02
N ARG A 45 -1.94 -3.91 -25.14
CA ARG A 45 -1.46 -5.12 -25.81
C ARG A 45 -1.85 -5.17 -27.28
N THR A 46 -0.90 -5.55 -28.11
CA THR A 46 -1.12 -5.92 -29.53
C THR A 46 -1.35 -7.42 -29.69
N SER A 47 -0.74 -8.23 -28.83
CA SER A 47 -0.90 -9.69 -28.82
C SER A 47 -2.21 -10.13 -28.14
N PRO A 48 -2.79 -11.28 -28.57
CA PRO A 48 -3.97 -11.82 -27.91
C PRO A 48 -3.62 -12.32 -26.49
N PRO A 49 -4.47 -12.03 -25.49
CA PRO A 49 -4.32 -12.56 -24.14
C PRO A 49 -4.70 -14.06 -24.11
N PRO A 50 -4.46 -14.79 -22.98
CA PRO A 50 -4.70 -16.23 -22.89
C PRO A 50 -6.15 -16.63 -23.17
N HIS A 51 -7.11 -15.78 -22.79
CA HIS A 51 -8.54 -16.02 -23.01
C HIS A 51 -9.22 -14.80 -23.62
N PHE A 52 -10.30 -15.01 -24.37
CA PHE A 52 -11.03 -13.94 -25.07
C PHE A 52 -11.64 -12.89 -24.13
N PHE A 53 -11.92 -13.27 -22.88
CA PHE A 53 -12.51 -12.40 -21.87
C PHE A 53 -11.45 -11.57 -21.11
N CYS A 54 -10.16 -11.84 -21.28
CA CYS A 54 -9.11 -11.02 -20.69
C CYS A 54 -8.97 -9.70 -21.45
N SER A 55 -8.86 -8.59 -20.72
CA SER A 55 -8.69 -7.26 -21.32
C SER A 55 -7.35 -7.11 -22.05
N ARG A 56 -7.38 -6.47 -23.23
CA ARG A 56 -6.17 -6.07 -23.99
C ARG A 56 -5.71 -4.66 -23.67
N HIS A 57 -6.66 -3.79 -23.35
CA HIS A 57 -6.44 -2.39 -23.06
C HIS A 57 -7.12 -2.02 -21.75
N SER A 58 -6.44 -1.22 -20.94
CA SER A 58 -6.98 -0.69 -19.71
C SER A 58 -6.32 0.64 -19.38
N ASN A 59 -7.00 1.47 -18.59
CA ASN A 59 -6.32 2.48 -17.79
C ASN A 59 -5.58 1.81 -16.62
N TRP A 60 -4.95 2.62 -15.78
CA TRP A 60 -4.37 2.13 -14.52
C TRP A 60 -5.44 1.46 -13.65
N PHE A 61 -5.16 0.24 -13.20
CA PHE A 61 -5.99 -0.53 -12.27
C PHE A 61 -5.10 -1.23 -11.24
N GLU A 62 -5.68 -1.58 -10.10
CA GLU A 62 -5.01 -2.37 -9.08
C GLU A 62 -4.87 -3.82 -9.55
N LEU A 63 -3.64 -4.25 -9.82
CA LEU A 63 -3.32 -5.62 -10.18
C LEU A 63 -3.11 -6.49 -8.94
N TRP A 64 -2.52 -5.91 -7.89
CA TRP A 64 -2.30 -6.56 -6.61
C TRP A 64 -2.67 -5.59 -5.47
N LEU A 65 -3.55 -5.93 -4.54
CA LEU A 65 -4.39 -7.12 -4.47
C LEU A 65 -5.83 -6.80 -4.89
N ASP A 66 -6.29 -7.37 -6.01
CA ASP A 66 -7.71 -7.47 -6.32
C ASP A 66 -8.14 -8.93 -6.27
N VAL A 67 -8.87 -9.31 -5.21
CA VAL A 67 -9.35 -10.69 -5.00
C VAL A 67 -10.24 -11.21 -6.14
N ARG A 68 -10.89 -10.31 -6.89
CA ARG A 68 -11.69 -10.70 -8.06
C ARG A 68 -10.82 -11.27 -9.15
N LEU A 69 -9.60 -10.77 -9.31
CA LEU A 69 -8.62 -11.26 -10.29
C LEU A 69 -8.03 -12.62 -9.90
N LEU A 70 -8.28 -13.12 -8.69
CA LEU A 70 -7.80 -14.41 -8.21
C LEU A 70 -8.83 -15.55 -8.32
N LEU A 71 -10.03 -15.28 -8.86
CA LEU A 71 -11.06 -16.30 -9.06
C LEU A 71 -10.67 -17.27 -10.18
N PRO A 72 -11.09 -18.57 -10.13
CA PRO A 72 -10.64 -19.60 -11.08
C PRO A 72 -10.85 -19.26 -12.56
N GLU A 73 -11.87 -18.48 -12.91
CA GLU A 73 -12.15 -18.11 -14.30
C GLU A 73 -11.20 -17.02 -14.82
N VAL A 74 -10.70 -16.14 -13.96
CA VAL A 74 -9.93 -14.94 -14.36
C VAL A 74 -8.49 -14.93 -13.85
N ILE A 75 -8.10 -15.90 -13.03
CA ILE A 75 -6.73 -16.05 -12.50
C ILE A 75 -5.69 -16.12 -13.63
N ASP A 76 -6.03 -16.72 -14.77
CA ASP A 76 -5.14 -16.78 -15.93
C ASP A 76 -4.86 -15.38 -16.52
N CYS A 77 -5.84 -14.47 -16.47
CA CYS A 77 -5.63 -13.08 -16.87
C CYS A 77 -4.68 -12.37 -15.89
N PHE A 78 -4.83 -12.61 -14.58
CA PHE A 78 -3.92 -12.07 -13.55
C PHE A 78 -2.49 -12.57 -13.75
N VAL A 79 -2.31 -13.89 -13.86
CA VAL A 79 -0.99 -14.51 -14.04
C VAL A 79 -0.31 -13.99 -15.30
N ASP A 80 -1.04 -13.84 -16.39
CA ASP A 80 -0.50 -13.33 -17.64
C ASP A 80 -0.13 -11.83 -17.59
N ASN A 81 -0.82 -11.04 -16.76
CA ASN A 81 -0.46 -9.64 -16.52
C ASN A 81 0.71 -9.48 -15.53
N MET A 82 0.82 -10.39 -14.55
CA MET A 82 1.83 -10.32 -13.49
C MET A 82 3.17 -10.97 -13.86
N ARG A 83 3.18 -11.89 -14.84
CA ARG A 83 4.39 -12.62 -15.23
C ARG A 83 5.47 -11.71 -15.81
N LEU A 84 6.71 -12.13 -15.58
CA LEU A 84 7.89 -11.49 -16.15
C LEU A 84 8.43 -12.33 -17.33
N THR A 85 8.96 -11.63 -18.32
CA THR A 85 9.74 -12.22 -19.41
C THR A 85 11.22 -12.18 -19.02
N TYR A 86 11.89 -13.32 -19.00
CA TYR A 86 13.32 -13.41 -18.72
C TYR A 86 14.14 -13.50 -20.00
N ASN A 87 15.12 -12.61 -20.16
CA ASN A 87 16.07 -12.66 -21.26
C ASN A 87 17.36 -13.35 -20.80
N SER A 88 17.63 -14.55 -21.34
CA SER A 88 18.78 -15.37 -20.94
C SER A 88 20.14 -14.81 -21.38
N THR A 89 20.17 -13.96 -22.40
CA THR A 89 21.38 -13.30 -22.90
C THR A 89 21.74 -12.10 -22.04
N THR A 90 20.78 -11.20 -21.74
CA THR A 90 21.03 -9.99 -20.94
C THR A 90 20.93 -10.23 -19.43
N LYS A 91 20.39 -11.39 -19.02
CA LYS A 91 20.11 -11.76 -17.62
C LYS A 91 19.13 -10.81 -16.92
N LYS A 92 18.27 -10.12 -17.68
CA LYS A 92 17.28 -9.18 -17.16
C LYS A 92 15.86 -9.72 -17.31
N THR A 93 14.99 -9.27 -16.42
CA THR A 93 13.55 -9.45 -16.52
C THR A 93 12.89 -8.16 -17.01
N SER A 94 11.82 -8.30 -17.76
CA SER A 94 10.91 -7.20 -18.11
C SER A 94 9.47 -7.65 -17.89
N ASN A 95 8.54 -6.70 -17.82
CA ASN A 95 7.13 -7.01 -17.94
C ASN A 95 6.85 -7.66 -19.31
N LEU A 96 5.67 -8.29 -19.43
CA LEU A 96 5.17 -8.69 -20.74
C LEU A 96 4.95 -7.46 -21.64
N GLU A 97 5.14 -7.62 -22.94
CA GLU A 97 4.88 -6.56 -23.91
C GLU A 97 3.43 -6.05 -23.79
N GLY A 98 3.27 -4.72 -23.77
CA GLY A 98 1.97 -4.08 -23.57
C GLY A 98 1.45 -4.14 -22.13
N VAL A 99 2.26 -4.56 -21.15
CA VAL A 99 1.92 -4.46 -19.72
C VAL A 99 2.87 -3.50 -19.02
N GLU A 100 2.32 -2.41 -18.50
CA GLU A 100 3.02 -1.47 -17.65
C GLU A 100 2.66 -1.73 -16.19
N ILE A 101 3.65 -1.70 -15.29
CA ILE A 101 3.50 -1.95 -13.86
C ILE A 101 4.08 -0.76 -13.09
N GLN A 102 3.41 -0.34 -12.03
CA GLN A 102 3.90 0.68 -11.10
C GLN A 102 3.56 0.33 -9.65
N VAL A 103 4.39 0.82 -8.72
CA VAL A 103 4.07 0.83 -7.29
C VAL A 103 3.49 2.21 -6.95
N PRO A 104 2.23 2.30 -6.49
CA PRO A 104 1.61 3.57 -6.16
C PRO A 104 2.18 4.18 -4.87
N ASP A 105 2.01 5.50 -4.73
CA ASP A 105 2.16 6.21 -3.47
C ASP A 105 3.52 6.10 -2.76
N PHE A 106 4.62 6.02 -3.52
CA PHE A 106 5.97 5.99 -2.93
C PHE A 106 6.22 7.22 -2.03
N GLY A 107 6.60 6.98 -0.77
CA GLY A 107 6.79 8.01 0.26
C GLY A 107 5.57 8.23 1.16
N GLN A 108 4.43 7.61 0.85
CA GLN A 108 3.27 7.50 1.74
C GLN A 108 3.16 6.07 2.27
N THR A 109 2.21 5.84 3.19
CA THR A 109 2.01 4.55 3.86
C THR A 109 0.75 3.80 3.41
N SER A 110 -0.16 4.45 2.68
CA SER A 110 -1.45 3.90 2.24
C SER A 110 -1.32 2.53 1.57
N SER A 111 -0.37 2.41 0.62
CA SER A 111 -0.18 1.22 -0.20
C SER A 111 0.45 0.03 0.53
N ILE A 112 0.98 0.22 1.74
CA ILE A 112 1.60 -0.83 2.57
C ILE A 112 0.80 -1.12 3.85
N GLU A 113 -0.02 -0.16 4.31
CA GLU A 113 -0.94 -0.38 5.42
C GLU A 113 -1.93 -1.49 5.10
N PHE A 114 -2.49 -1.44 3.89
CA PHE A 114 -3.34 -2.47 3.30
C PHE A 114 -2.84 -2.74 1.88
N PHE A 115 -2.58 -4.01 1.55
CA PHE A 115 -2.15 -4.38 0.21
C PHE A 115 -3.31 -4.53 -0.78
N ASP A 116 -4.55 -4.20 -0.37
CA ASP A 116 -5.68 -3.93 -1.28
C ASP A 116 -6.22 -2.49 -1.11
N SER A 117 -6.90 -1.95 -2.12
CA SER A 117 -7.57 -0.65 -2.03
C SER A 117 -8.87 -0.65 -1.22
N SER A 118 -9.43 -1.84 -0.95
CA SER A 118 -10.68 -1.97 -0.20
C SER A 118 -10.54 -1.56 1.27
N GLY A 119 -9.32 -1.71 1.82
CA GLY A 119 -9.02 -1.41 3.22
C GLY A 119 -9.76 -2.33 4.20
N ILE A 120 -10.31 -3.45 3.72
CA ILE A 120 -10.99 -4.44 4.56
C ILE A 120 -9.93 -5.20 5.37
N GLY A 121 -10.22 -5.51 6.63
CA GLY A 121 -9.23 -6.04 7.59
C GLY A 121 -8.44 -7.28 7.16
N TYR A 122 -8.88 -8.03 6.14
CA TYR A 122 -8.14 -9.18 5.59
C TYR A 122 -6.86 -8.81 4.84
N SER A 123 -6.76 -7.58 4.31
CA SER A 123 -5.56 -7.07 3.63
C SER A 123 -4.64 -6.24 4.53
N SER A 124 -4.98 -6.13 5.82
CA SER A 124 -4.22 -5.38 6.82
C SER A 124 -2.81 -5.95 6.97
N TYR A 125 -1.79 -5.10 6.79
CA TYR A 125 -0.39 -5.48 6.90
C TYR A 125 0.41 -4.54 7.79
N PHE A 126 0.78 -3.34 7.31
CA PHE A 126 1.44 -2.34 8.18
C PHE A 126 0.47 -1.49 9.00
N ALA A 127 -0.83 -1.58 8.77
CA ALA A 127 -1.81 -0.77 9.49
C ALA A 127 -1.67 -0.87 11.03
N PRO A 128 -1.44 -2.04 11.66
CA PRO A 128 -1.25 -2.12 13.12
C PRO A 128 0.07 -1.53 13.65
N ILE A 129 1.04 -1.28 12.77
CA ILE A 129 2.33 -0.68 13.13
C ILE A 129 2.26 0.85 12.99
N ILE A 130 1.49 1.32 12.01
CA ILE A 130 1.41 2.72 11.59
C ILE A 130 0.26 3.48 12.27
N ARG A 131 -0.89 2.82 12.49
CA ARG A 131 -2.10 3.41 13.07
C ARG A 131 -2.26 3.15 14.56
#